data_AF-A0AAY4AWG1-F1
#
_entry.id   AF-A0AAY4AWG1-F1
#
_cell.length_a   1.000
_cell.length_b   1.000
_cell.length_c   1.000
_cell.angle_alpha   90.00
_cell.angle_beta   90.00
_cell.angle_gamma   90.00
#
_symmetry.space_group_name_H-M   'P 1'
#
loop_
_entity.id
_entity.type
_entity.pdbx_description
1 polymer ?
#
loop_
_entity_poly.entity_id
_entity_poly.type
_entity_poly.pdbx_seq_one_letter_code
_entity_poly.pdbx_strand_id
1 'polypeptide(L)'
;MLSSTGNLVVAIFSPCRLAVAICLTVLILGGIGVAIWALVTYLSKPEDIGLYEVQMSSADRRLRVFDSTQSRWRHVCSSSADQLVASISCEEMGFVRMMNYSRIPISNDHDVFCVKDNELIHGKKIITSLYPCECETGEIIAVTCQECGRRSLTEERIVGGVDARQGRWPWQVSLQYDGVHQCGGSIISDRWIVTAAHCFPERYRHVARWRVMLGSIYNTPTHKNVVSAEVQTVVYHSSYLPFVDPSIDDNSRDIAVLALVTPLQFTDFIQPVCLPVHGQRLVDGQMGTVTGWGNTGYYGTLANILQEATVPIISDVACNAPDYYDNQITTSMFCAGLEKGGIDACQGDSGGPFVSEDCLSKTSRYRLHGVVSWGTGCAMAKKPGVYTKVSRFLPWISAAMRTYDTTPGVHKMSRT
;
A
#
# COMPACT_ATOMS: atom_id res chain seq x y z
N MET A 1 -53.40 40.22 67.91
CA MET A 1 -52.10 40.82 67.54
C MET A 1 -51.39 39.84 66.62
N LEU A 2 -51.06 40.28 65.39
CA LEU A 2 -49.94 39.89 64.48
C LEU A 2 -49.55 38.40 64.36
N SER A 3 -49.14 37.79 63.24
CA SER A 3 -49.03 38.06 61.80
C SER A 3 -48.48 36.72 61.25
N SER A 4 -49.04 36.18 60.16
CA SER A 4 -48.41 35.05 59.44
C SER A 4 -48.51 35.31 57.94
N THR A 5 -47.50 35.97 57.40
CA THR A 5 -47.30 36.15 55.96
C THR A 5 -46.59 34.92 55.40
N GLY A 6 -47.32 34.04 54.73
CA GLY A 6 -46.76 33.01 53.86
C GLY A 6 -46.67 33.54 52.43
N ASN A 7 -45.47 33.88 51.96
CA ASN A 7 -45.22 34.25 50.56
C ASN A 7 -45.12 32.97 49.72
N LEU A 8 -46.11 32.73 48.86
CA LEU A 8 -46.04 31.74 47.78
C LEU A 8 -45.24 32.35 46.62
N VAL A 9 -43.97 31.96 46.45
CA VAL A 9 -43.18 32.37 45.29
C VAL A 9 -43.61 31.51 44.09
N VAL A 10 -44.54 32.03 43.29
CA VAL A 10 -44.85 31.47 41.97
C VAL A 10 -43.70 31.86 41.03
N ALA A 11 -42.88 30.89 40.63
CA ALA A 11 -41.85 31.09 39.62
C ALA A 11 -42.50 31.28 38.25
N ILE A 12 -42.79 32.54 37.89
CA ILE A 12 -43.24 32.91 36.55
C ILE A 12 -42.02 32.85 35.63
N PHE A 13 -41.90 31.80 34.83
CA PHE A 13 -40.90 31.74 33.76
C PHE A 13 -41.23 32.81 32.71
N SER A 14 -40.33 33.77 32.51
CA SER A 14 -40.44 34.74 31.41
C SER A 14 -40.55 34.02 30.07
N PRO A 15 -41.44 34.45 29.14
CA PRO A 15 -41.61 33.83 27.82
C PRO A 15 -40.30 33.72 27.02
N CYS A 16 -39.31 34.56 27.31
CA CYS A 16 -37.98 34.49 26.70
C CYS A 16 -37.17 33.27 27.16
N ARG A 17 -37.28 32.85 28.44
CA ARG A 17 -36.59 31.66 28.96
C ARG A 17 -37.20 30.35 28.43
N LEU A 18 -38.51 30.33 28.23
CA LEU A 18 -39.20 29.20 27.61
C LEU A 18 -38.80 29.05 26.13
N ALA A 19 -38.72 30.16 25.39
CA ALA A 19 -38.27 30.16 24.00
C ALA A 19 -36.81 29.68 23.84
N VAL A 20 -35.91 30.08 24.74
CA VAL A 20 -34.51 29.62 24.73
C VAL A 20 -34.40 28.13 25.05
N ALA A 21 -35.18 27.63 26.02
CA ALA A 21 -35.21 26.20 26.34
C ALA A 21 -35.77 25.36 25.18
N ILE A 22 -36.81 25.85 24.48
CA ILE A 22 -37.36 25.21 23.28
C ILE A 22 -36.34 25.23 22.12
N CYS A 23 -35.64 26.35 21.89
CA CYS A 23 -34.59 26.40 20.88
C CYS A 23 -33.43 25.44 21.20
N LEU A 24 -32.99 25.37 22.46
CA LEU A 24 -31.93 24.45 22.89
C LEU A 24 -32.36 22.98 22.75
N THR A 25 -33.59 22.63 23.12
CA THR A 25 -34.09 21.26 22.93
C THR A 25 -34.25 20.91 21.46
N VAL A 26 -34.72 21.83 20.61
CA VAL A 26 -34.79 21.62 19.15
C VAL A 26 -33.39 21.46 18.54
N LEU A 27 -32.41 22.24 18.97
CA LEU A 27 -31.01 22.09 18.52
C LEU A 27 -30.39 20.77 18.97
N ILE A 28 -30.64 20.34 20.21
CA ILE A 28 -30.17 19.06 20.75
C ILE A 28 -30.84 17.89 20.03
N LEU A 29 -32.17 17.93 19.84
CA LEU A 29 -32.91 16.90 19.10
C LEU A 29 -32.49 16.85 17.62
N GLY A 30 -32.20 17.99 17.01
CA GLY A 30 -31.62 18.06 15.66
C GLY A 30 -30.22 17.45 15.59
N GLY A 31 -29.35 17.76 16.55
CA GLY A 31 -28.01 17.18 16.65
C GLY A 31 -28.02 15.66 16.90
N ILE A 32 -28.90 15.19 17.77
CA ILE A 32 -29.14 13.76 18.00
C ILE A 32 -29.69 13.10 16.74
N GLY A 33 -30.63 13.75 16.05
CA GLY A 33 -31.19 13.27 14.79
C GLY A 33 -30.13 13.11 13.69
N VAL A 34 -29.21 14.06 13.55
CA VAL A 34 -28.08 13.97 12.60
C VAL A 34 -27.09 12.88 13.02
N ALA A 35 -26.78 12.75 14.31
CA ALA A 35 -25.89 11.70 14.80
C ALA A 35 -26.49 10.30 14.61
N ILE A 36 -27.78 10.12 14.90
CA ILE A 36 -28.51 8.87 14.65
C ILE A 36 -28.59 8.62 13.14
N TRP A 37 -28.90 9.62 12.31
CA TRP A 37 -28.92 9.43 10.86
C TRP A 37 -27.54 9.06 10.32
N ALA A 38 -26.46 9.70 10.77
CA ALA A 38 -25.10 9.35 10.38
C ALA A 38 -24.72 7.94 10.85
N LEU A 39 -25.08 7.57 12.08
CA LEU A 39 -24.84 6.24 12.64
C LEU A 39 -25.65 5.17 11.91
N VAL A 40 -26.94 5.39 11.68
CA VAL A 40 -27.80 4.50 10.91
C VAL A 40 -27.31 4.41 9.47
N THR A 41 -26.91 5.50 8.83
CA THR A 41 -26.34 5.48 7.47
C THR A 41 -25.01 4.73 7.44
N TYR A 42 -24.19 4.86 8.48
CA TYR A 42 -22.94 4.12 8.62
C TYR A 42 -23.18 2.62 8.87
N LEU A 43 -24.13 2.27 9.74
CA LEU A 43 -24.50 0.89 10.09
C LEU A 43 -25.37 0.21 9.02
N SER A 44 -26.04 0.98 8.15
CA SER A 44 -26.84 0.48 7.02
C SER A 44 -26.08 0.46 5.70
N LYS A 45 -24.81 0.88 5.66
CA LYS A 45 -23.96 0.59 4.51
C LYS A 45 -23.87 -0.94 4.35
N PRO A 46 -24.23 -1.49 3.17
CA PRO A 46 -23.96 -2.89 2.88
C PRO A 46 -22.51 -3.24 3.21
N GLU A 47 -22.28 -4.41 3.81
CA GLU A 47 -20.94 -4.91 4.21
C GLU A 47 -19.91 -4.90 3.07
N ASP A 48 -20.36 -4.76 1.82
CA ASP A 48 -19.53 -4.83 0.62
C ASP A 48 -19.25 -3.49 -0.07
N ILE A 49 -19.73 -2.34 0.43
CA ILE A 49 -19.42 -1.03 -0.18
C ILE A 49 -17.93 -0.69 0.02
N GLY A 50 -17.23 -0.46 -1.08
CA GLY A 50 -15.83 -0.04 -1.09
C GLY A 50 -14.82 -1.19 -1.03
N LEU A 51 -15.28 -2.44 -1.10
CA LEU A 51 -14.40 -3.59 -1.26
C LEU A 51 -13.87 -3.70 -2.69
N TYR A 52 -12.73 -4.37 -2.84
CA TYR A 52 -12.21 -4.70 -4.16
C TYR A 52 -13.08 -5.77 -4.84
N GLU A 53 -13.34 -5.65 -6.14
CA GLU A 53 -14.29 -6.50 -6.90
C GLU A 53 -13.91 -7.99 -6.94
N VAL A 54 -12.69 -8.35 -6.54
CA VAL A 54 -12.21 -9.73 -6.42
C VAL A 54 -11.86 -9.98 -4.96
N GLN A 55 -12.37 -11.07 -4.40
CA GLN A 55 -12.17 -11.44 -3.00
C GLN A 55 -11.87 -12.93 -2.84
N MET A 56 -11.08 -13.23 -1.81
CA MET A 56 -10.83 -14.59 -1.34
C MET A 56 -11.43 -14.73 0.06
N SER A 57 -12.28 -15.74 0.27
CA SER A 57 -12.83 -16.06 1.58
C SER A 57 -11.72 -16.38 2.59
N SER A 58 -11.79 -15.81 3.79
CA SER A 58 -10.83 -16.11 4.87
C SER A 58 -11.01 -17.52 5.46
N ALA A 59 -12.23 -18.08 5.40
CA ALA A 59 -12.56 -19.37 6.01
C ALA A 59 -12.07 -20.56 5.18
N ASP A 60 -12.32 -20.53 3.87
CA ASP A 60 -12.13 -21.66 2.97
C ASP A 60 -11.53 -21.28 1.62
N ARG A 61 -11.03 -20.05 1.49
CA ARG A 61 -10.24 -19.58 0.35
C ARG A 61 -10.98 -19.58 -0.99
N ARG A 62 -12.31 -19.81 -1.01
CA ARG A 62 -13.12 -19.72 -2.22
C ARG A 62 -12.99 -18.33 -2.87
N LEU A 63 -12.77 -18.32 -4.18
CA LEU A 63 -12.72 -17.09 -4.97
C LEU A 63 -14.14 -16.55 -5.17
N ARG A 64 -14.31 -15.23 -5.04
CA ARG A 64 -15.55 -14.52 -5.36
C ARG A 64 -15.23 -13.29 -6.19
N VAL A 65 -16.07 -13.04 -7.18
CA VAL A 65 -16.00 -11.85 -8.03
C VAL A 65 -17.34 -11.14 -8.00
N PHE A 66 -17.30 -9.81 -7.85
CA PHE A 66 -18.49 -8.98 -7.79
C PHE A 66 -19.04 -8.73 -9.20
N ASP A 67 -20.28 -9.14 -9.43
CA ASP A 67 -21.06 -8.83 -10.61
C ASP A 67 -21.76 -7.49 -10.41
N SER A 68 -21.20 -6.43 -11.00
CA SER A 68 -21.77 -5.08 -10.91
C SER A 68 -23.12 -4.94 -11.63
N THR A 69 -23.42 -5.80 -12.61
CA THR A 69 -24.69 -5.75 -13.35
C THR A 69 -25.86 -6.22 -12.51
N GLN A 70 -25.62 -7.17 -11.61
CA GLN A 70 -26.62 -7.74 -10.71
C GLN A 70 -26.38 -7.39 -9.23
N SER A 71 -25.36 -6.57 -8.95
CA SER A 71 -24.97 -6.14 -7.60
C SER A 71 -24.81 -7.30 -6.62
N ARG A 72 -24.13 -8.38 -7.03
CA ARG A 72 -23.95 -9.60 -6.21
C ARG A 72 -22.59 -10.26 -6.40
N TRP A 73 -22.16 -11.02 -5.39
CA TRP A 73 -20.95 -11.84 -5.47
C TRP A 73 -21.24 -13.20 -6.06
N ARG A 74 -20.43 -13.64 -7.02
CA ARG A 74 -20.47 -14.97 -7.61
C ARG A 74 -19.19 -15.72 -7.33
N HIS A 75 -19.28 -17.04 -7.25
CA HIS A 75 -18.11 -17.92 -7.28
C HIS A 75 -17.59 -18.06 -8.71
N VAL A 76 -16.37 -18.58 -8.86
CA VAL A 76 -15.78 -18.89 -10.17
C VAL A 76 -15.76 -20.41 -10.33
N CYS A 77 -16.41 -20.91 -11.37
CA CYS A 77 -16.45 -22.32 -11.73
C CYS A 77 -15.04 -22.81 -12.08
N SER A 78 -14.70 -24.02 -11.65
CA SER A 78 -13.43 -24.65 -11.99
C SER A 78 -13.36 -24.94 -13.49
N SER A 79 -12.18 -24.69 -14.09
CA SER A 79 -11.90 -25.00 -15.49
C SER A 79 -10.48 -25.54 -15.69
N SER A 80 -10.12 -25.81 -16.95
CA SER A 80 -8.75 -26.18 -17.31
C SER A 80 -7.73 -25.05 -17.00
N ALA A 81 -8.20 -23.82 -16.87
CA ALA A 81 -7.40 -22.63 -16.64
C ALA A 81 -7.26 -22.22 -15.16
N ASP A 82 -7.67 -23.08 -14.22
CA ASP A 82 -7.66 -22.78 -12.77
C ASP A 82 -6.36 -22.15 -12.27
N GLN A 83 -5.21 -22.67 -12.69
CA GLN A 83 -3.90 -22.15 -12.28
C GLN A 83 -3.71 -20.69 -12.70
N LEU A 84 -4.10 -20.34 -13.93
CA LEU A 84 -3.98 -18.99 -14.46
C LEU A 84 -5.00 -18.05 -13.82
N VAL A 85 -6.23 -18.51 -13.60
CA VAL A 85 -7.28 -17.78 -12.86
C VAL A 85 -6.80 -17.45 -11.46
N ALA A 86 -6.23 -18.42 -10.75
CA ALA A 86 -5.69 -18.24 -9.40
C ALA A 86 -4.54 -17.23 -9.38
N SER A 87 -3.60 -17.35 -10.33
CA SER A 87 -2.47 -16.42 -10.44
C SER A 87 -2.91 -14.98 -10.72
N ILE A 88 -3.78 -14.79 -11.72
CA ILE A 88 -4.31 -13.46 -12.08
C ILE A 88 -5.10 -12.87 -10.92
N SER A 89 -5.95 -13.67 -10.26
CA SER A 89 -6.76 -13.20 -9.13
C SER A 89 -5.90 -12.74 -7.95
N CYS A 90 -4.83 -13.47 -7.62
CA CYS A 90 -3.89 -13.04 -6.58
C CYS A 90 -3.20 -11.72 -6.94
N GLU A 91 -2.66 -11.60 -8.16
CA GLU A 91 -2.04 -10.37 -8.67
C GLU A 91 -3.01 -9.19 -8.63
N GLU A 92 -4.26 -9.41 -9.04
CA GLU A 92 -5.28 -8.38 -9.09
C GLU A 92 -5.68 -7.86 -7.71
N MET A 93 -5.75 -8.75 -6.72
CA MET A 93 -5.99 -8.40 -5.30
C MET A 93 -4.77 -7.76 -4.60
N GLY A 94 -3.66 -7.55 -5.33
CA GLY A 94 -2.44 -6.93 -4.80
C GLY A 94 -1.53 -7.89 -4.02
N PHE A 95 -1.75 -9.19 -4.13
CA PHE A 95 -0.79 -10.20 -3.69
C PHE A 95 0.24 -10.45 -4.79
N VAL A 96 1.46 -10.81 -4.40
CA VAL A 96 2.55 -10.92 -5.38
C VAL A 96 2.50 -12.21 -6.22
N ARG A 97 1.96 -13.30 -5.65
CA ARG A 97 1.88 -14.62 -6.29
C ARG A 97 0.81 -15.51 -5.67
N MET A 98 0.37 -16.48 -6.45
CA MET A 98 -0.40 -17.63 -5.99
C MET A 98 0.53 -18.67 -5.37
N MET A 99 0.14 -19.22 -4.22
CA MET A 99 0.87 -20.29 -3.52
C MET A 99 0.27 -21.66 -3.83
N ASN A 100 -1.05 -21.76 -3.87
CA ASN A 100 -1.77 -22.97 -4.23
C ASN A 100 -3.19 -22.62 -4.74
N TYR A 101 -3.84 -23.56 -5.41
CA TYR A 101 -5.26 -23.54 -5.70
C TYR A 101 -5.87 -24.92 -5.47
N SER A 102 -7.17 -24.98 -5.18
CA SER A 102 -7.90 -26.21 -4.96
C SER A 102 -9.33 -26.08 -5.49
N ARG A 103 -10.03 -27.21 -5.60
CA ARG A 103 -11.42 -27.27 -6.04
C ARG A 103 -12.32 -27.60 -4.86
N ILE A 104 -13.45 -26.92 -4.78
CA ILE A 104 -14.45 -27.14 -3.74
C ILE A 104 -15.76 -27.56 -4.42
N PRO A 105 -16.28 -28.75 -4.13
CA PRO A 105 -17.58 -29.17 -4.64
C PRO A 105 -18.69 -28.22 -4.17
N ILE A 106 -19.64 -27.93 -5.05
CA ILE A 106 -20.82 -27.11 -4.76
C ILE A 106 -22.09 -27.91 -5.00
N SER A 107 -23.06 -27.78 -4.09
CA SER A 107 -24.39 -28.37 -4.25
C SER A 107 -25.32 -27.38 -4.94
N ASN A 108 -25.61 -27.59 -6.22
CA ASN A 108 -26.62 -26.87 -7.01
C ASN A 108 -26.47 -25.34 -7.09
N ASP A 109 -25.24 -24.82 -7.16
CA ASP A 109 -25.04 -23.38 -7.44
C ASP A 109 -24.97 -23.18 -8.97
N HIS A 110 -26.14 -22.91 -9.58
CA HIS A 110 -26.27 -22.60 -11.01
C HIS A 110 -25.81 -21.17 -11.36
N ASP A 111 -25.32 -20.41 -10.37
CA ASP A 111 -25.20 -18.97 -10.47
C ASP A 111 -23.76 -18.48 -10.24
N VAL A 112 -22.83 -19.04 -11.00
CA VAL A 112 -21.40 -18.76 -10.92
C VAL A 112 -20.89 -17.99 -12.15
N PHE A 113 -19.61 -17.64 -12.14
CA PHE A 113 -18.87 -17.21 -13.33
C PHE A 113 -18.10 -18.38 -13.94
N CYS A 114 -18.24 -18.60 -15.24
CA CYS A 114 -17.33 -19.42 -16.03
C CYS A 114 -16.24 -18.55 -16.65
N VAL A 115 -15.16 -19.21 -17.03
CA VAL A 115 -13.94 -18.58 -17.54
C VAL A 115 -13.88 -18.73 -19.05
N LYS A 116 -13.56 -17.65 -19.74
CA LYS A 116 -13.20 -17.68 -21.17
C LYS A 116 -11.70 -17.90 -21.28
N ASP A 117 -11.29 -19.15 -21.38
CA ASP A 117 -9.87 -19.55 -21.32
C ASP A 117 -8.99 -18.79 -22.34
N ASN A 118 -9.52 -18.45 -23.52
CA ASN A 118 -8.83 -17.69 -24.57
C ASN A 118 -8.68 -16.18 -24.30
N GLU A 119 -9.44 -15.62 -23.36
CA GLU A 119 -9.41 -14.20 -22.99
C GLU A 119 -8.61 -13.94 -21.70
N LEU A 120 -8.08 -14.98 -21.05
CA LEU A 120 -7.28 -14.85 -19.82
C LEU A 120 -5.88 -14.30 -20.13
N ILE A 121 -5.58 -13.11 -19.59
CA ILE A 121 -4.31 -12.44 -19.81
C ILE A 121 -3.87 -11.76 -18.50
N HIS A 122 -2.60 -11.94 -18.12
CA HIS A 122 -2.01 -11.21 -16.98
C HIS A 122 -2.14 -9.69 -17.12
N GLY A 123 -2.28 -9.00 -16.00
CA GLY A 123 -2.36 -7.54 -15.97
C GLY A 123 -3.70 -6.96 -16.45
N LYS A 124 -4.69 -7.79 -16.75
CA LYS A 124 -6.10 -7.38 -16.94
C LYS A 124 -6.93 -7.81 -15.74
N LYS A 125 -8.08 -7.15 -15.56
CA LYS A 125 -9.07 -7.55 -14.56
C LYS A 125 -9.68 -8.89 -14.95
N ILE A 126 -9.76 -9.84 -14.01
CA ILE A 126 -10.29 -11.18 -14.24
C ILE A 126 -11.73 -11.14 -14.74
N ILE A 127 -12.55 -10.20 -14.24
CA ILE A 127 -13.96 -10.05 -14.62
C ILE A 127 -14.17 -9.86 -16.13
N THR A 128 -13.18 -9.35 -16.88
CA THR A 128 -13.31 -9.21 -18.34
C THR A 128 -13.31 -10.54 -19.07
N SER A 129 -12.75 -11.57 -18.44
CA SER A 129 -12.63 -12.93 -18.97
C SER A 129 -13.64 -13.89 -18.32
N LEU A 130 -14.63 -13.36 -17.60
CA LEU A 130 -15.68 -14.13 -16.93
C LEU A 130 -17.04 -13.88 -17.57
N TYR A 131 -17.93 -14.87 -17.53
CA TYR A 131 -19.33 -14.75 -17.94
C TYR A 131 -20.24 -15.60 -17.06
N PRO A 132 -21.48 -15.15 -16.76
CA PRO A 132 -22.42 -15.95 -15.98
C PRO A 132 -22.72 -17.27 -16.68
N CYS A 133 -22.71 -18.38 -15.94
CA CYS A 133 -22.96 -19.72 -16.48
C CYS A 133 -23.48 -20.67 -15.39
N GLU A 134 -23.94 -21.84 -15.82
CA GLU A 134 -24.10 -23.00 -14.95
C GLU A 134 -22.79 -23.80 -14.88
N CYS A 135 -22.37 -24.19 -13.66
CA CYS A 135 -21.07 -24.84 -13.47
C CYS A 135 -21.13 -26.34 -13.80
N GLU A 136 -20.78 -26.70 -15.03
CA GLU A 136 -20.81 -28.10 -15.49
C GLU A 136 -19.91 -29.04 -14.67
N THR A 137 -18.81 -28.52 -14.10
CA THR A 137 -17.89 -29.29 -13.26
C THR A 137 -18.44 -29.59 -11.88
N GLY A 138 -19.42 -28.82 -11.39
CA GLY A 138 -19.91 -28.90 -10.02
C GLY A 138 -18.88 -28.49 -8.96
N GLU A 139 -17.79 -27.84 -9.37
CA GLU A 139 -16.70 -27.42 -8.48
C GLU A 139 -16.35 -25.95 -8.71
N ILE A 140 -16.05 -25.23 -7.63
CA ILE A 140 -15.54 -23.85 -7.70
C ILE A 140 -14.08 -23.79 -7.31
N ILE A 141 -13.38 -22.77 -7.78
CA ILE A 141 -11.98 -22.56 -7.43
C ILE A 141 -11.82 -21.88 -6.05
N ALA A 142 -10.92 -22.44 -5.25
CA ALA A 142 -10.35 -21.82 -4.07
C ALA A 142 -8.88 -21.50 -4.32
N VAL A 143 -8.44 -20.33 -3.88
CA VAL A 143 -7.13 -19.76 -4.20
C VAL A 143 -6.43 -19.39 -2.91
N THR A 144 -5.17 -19.79 -2.76
CA THR A 144 -4.31 -19.34 -1.66
C THR A 144 -3.21 -18.45 -2.23
N CYS A 145 -3.25 -17.17 -1.88
CA CYS A 145 -2.22 -16.20 -2.23
C CYS A 145 -1.15 -16.10 -1.12
N GLN A 146 0.04 -15.60 -1.45
CA GLN A 146 1.05 -15.28 -0.45
C GLN A 146 0.54 -14.15 0.46
N GLU A 147 0.48 -14.37 1.78
CA GLU A 147 0.07 -13.33 2.73
C GLU A 147 1.05 -12.14 2.73
N CYS A 148 0.53 -10.93 2.98
CA CYS A 148 1.31 -9.68 2.96
C CYS A 148 0.62 -8.56 3.75
N GLY A 149 1.36 -7.47 4.00
CA GLY A 149 0.81 -6.19 4.48
C GLY A 149 0.27 -6.24 5.91
N ARG A 150 0.69 -7.22 6.71
CA ARG A 150 0.26 -7.38 8.10
C ARG A 150 1.47 -7.33 9.02
N ARG A 151 1.26 -6.73 10.20
CA ARG A 151 2.21 -6.77 11.31
C ARG A 151 1.84 -7.94 12.21
N SER A 152 2.81 -8.75 12.62
CA SER A 152 2.57 -9.81 13.61
C SER A 152 2.41 -9.25 15.02
N LEU A 153 3.05 -8.11 15.31
CA LEU A 153 3.06 -7.47 16.62
C LEU A 153 1.99 -6.37 16.70
N THR A 154 1.17 -6.41 17.74
CA THR A 154 0.18 -5.38 18.07
C THR A 154 0.84 -4.19 18.75
N GLU A 155 0.65 -2.96 18.26
CA GLU A 155 1.32 -1.76 18.77
C GLU A 155 0.39 -0.52 18.78
N GLU A 156 0.54 0.30 19.83
CA GLU A 156 -0.18 1.56 20.11
C GLU A 156 0.32 2.73 19.25
N ARG A 157 -0.56 3.70 18.93
CA ARG A 157 -0.29 4.82 18.00
C ARG A 157 0.60 5.91 18.62
N ILE A 158 1.57 6.43 17.86
CA ILE A 158 2.32 7.69 18.14
C ILE A 158 2.44 8.50 16.83
N VAL A 159 2.52 9.85 16.93
CA VAL A 159 2.46 10.85 15.84
C VAL A 159 3.70 11.77 15.86
N GLY A 160 4.23 12.10 14.68
CA GLY A 160 5.41 12.98 14.50
C GLY A 160 6.70 12.15 14.42
N GLY A 161 7.56 12.40 13.42
CA GLY A 161 8.66 11.49 13.07
C GLY A 161 9.54 11.12 14.27
N VAL A 162 9.66 9.81 14.52
CA VAL A 162 10.39 9.23 15.66
C VAL A 162 11.03 7.91 15.24
N ASP A 163 11.95 7.43 16.09
CA ASP A 163 12.47 6.07 16.02
C ASP A 163 11.32 5.05 15.92
N ALA A 164 11.37 4.24 14.87
CA ALA A 164 10.45 3.14 14.66
C ALA A 164 10.71 2.03 15.68
N ARG A 165 9.63 1.33 16.06
CA ARG A 165 9.73 0.15 16.92
C ARG A 165 10.08 -1.08 16.10
N GLN A 166 10.85 -1.98 16.71
CA GLN A 166 11.25 -3.25 16.11
C GLN A 166 10.01 -4.05 15.66
N GLY A 167 9.98 -4.46 14.39
CA GLY A 167 8.87 -5.22 13.80
C GLY A 167 7.67 -4.41 13.35
N ARG A 168 7.68 -3.07 13.49
CA ARG A 168 6.57 -2.22 13.04
C ARG A 168 6.48 -2.09 11.51
N TRP A 169 7.61 -2.16 10.83
CA TRP A 169 7.72 -2.10 9.37
C TRP A 169 8.52 -3.30 8.84
N PRO A 170 7.98 -4.52 8.97
CA PRO A 170 8.74 -5.76 8.74
C PRO A 170 9.12 -6.00 7.27
N TRP A 171 8.59 -5.18 6.36
CA TRP A 171 8.94 -5.14 4.93
C TRP A 171 10.07 -4.17 4.61
N GLN A 172 10.45 -3.28 5.52
CA GLN A 172 11.55 -2.35 5.30
C GLN A 172 12.88 -3.10 5.23
N VAL A 173 13.71 -2.76 4.24
CA VAL A 173 15.06 -3.32 4.09
C VAL A 173 16.08 -2.21 3.93
N SER A 174 17.33 -2.49 4.31
CA SER A 174 18.48 -1.64 3.99
C SER A 174 19.29 -2.29 2.88
N LEU A 175 19.40 -1.62 1.73
CA LEU A 175 20.27 -2.01 0.63
C LEU A 175 21.68 -1.46 0.89
N GLN A 176 22.64 -2.37 1.04
CA GLN A 176 24.03 -2.04 1.36
C GLN A 176 24.95 -2.42 0.22
N TYR A 177 25.85 -1.51 -0.15
CA TYR A 177 26.94 -1.76 -1.08
C TYR A 177 28.26 -1.73 -0.29
N ASP A 178 29.01 -2.84 -0.32
CA ASP A 178 30.21 -3.04 0.52
C ASP A 178 29.98 -2.78 2.02
N GLY A 179 28.82 -3.17 2.53
CA GLY A 179 28.45 -3.00 3.94
C GLY A 179 28.01 -1.58 4.32
N VAL A 180 27.92 -0.65 3.37
CA VAL A 180 27.44 0.72 3.60
C VAL A 180 26.04 0.88 3.05
N HIS A 181 25.10 1.34 3.88
CA HIS A 181 23.75 1.68 3.47
C HIS A 181 23.74 2.71 2.34
N GLN A 182 23.04 2.40 1.25
CA GLN A 182 22.87 3.30 0.10
C GLN A 182 21.40 3.71 -0.09
N CYS A 183 20.47 2.77 0.11
CA CYS A 183 19.05 2.94 -0.17
C CYS A 183 18.20 2.05 0.73
N GLY A 184 16.91 2.36 0.81
CA GLY A 184 15.87 1.48 1.30
C GLY A 184 15.31 0.54 0.22
N GLY A 185 14.37 -0.30 0.64
CA GLY A 185 13.60 -1.19 -0.23
C GLY A 185 12.45 -1.84 0.54
N SER A 186 11.59 -2.54 -0.19
CA SER A 186 10.39 -3.17 0.34
C SER A 186 10.31 -4.64 -0.03
N ILE A 187 10.20 -5.54 0.96
CA ILE A 187 9.94 -6.96 0.73
C ILE A 187 8.56 -7.13 0.11
N ILE A 188 8.47 -7.78 -1.05
CA ILE A 188 7.18 -8.13 -1.69
C ILE A 188 6.96 -9.65 -1.78
N SER A 189 8.03 -10.44 -1.70
CA SER A 189 7.97 -11.90 -1.61
C SER A 189 9.11 -12.47 -0.78
N ASP A 190 9.17 -13.79 -0.63
CA ASP A 190 10.31 -14.46 0.00
C ASP A 190 11.62 -14.25 -0.76
N ARG A 191 11.58 -13.89 -2.05
CA ARG A 191 12.79 -13.70 -2.86
C ARG A 191 12.94 -12.28 -3.41
N TRP A 192 11.86 -11.50 -3.48
CA TRP A 192 11.81 -10.26 -4.25
C TRP A 192 11.61 -9.02 -3.40
N ILE A 193 12.40 -7.99 -3.72
CA ILE A 193 12.38 -6.64 -3.12
C ILE A 193 12.05 -5.62 -4.21
N VAL A 194 11.22 -4.61 -3.91
CA VAL A 194 11.01 -3.42 -4.74
C VAL A 194 11.83 -2.26 -4.18
N THR A 195 12.47 -1.47 -5.06
CA THR A 195 13.24 -0.26 -4.71
C THR A 195 13.26 0.73 -5.89
N ALA A 196 14.05 1.80 -5.79
CA ALA A 196 14.26 2.79 -6.84
C ALA A 196 15.37 2.35 -7.81
N ALA A 197 15.24 2.71 -9.09
CA ALA A 197 16.29 2.42 -10.07
C ALA A 197 17.56 3.20 -9.74
N HIS A 198 17.46 4.47 -9.37
CA HIS A 198 18.59 5.37 -9.13
C HIS A 198 19.56 4.89 -8.04
N CYS A 199 19.18 3.89 -7.23
CA CYS A 199 20.04 3.22 -6.27
C CYS A 199 21.21 2.43 -6.92
N PHE A 200 21.14 2.14 -8.23
CA PHE A 200 22.18 1.39 -8.96
C PHE A 200 22.85 2.21 -10.09
N PRO A 201 23.46 3.37 -9.79
CA PRO A 201 24.28 4.10 -10.76
C PRO A 201 25.45 3.23 -11.21
N GLU A 202 26.14 3.62 -12.29
CA GLU A 202 27.22 2.83 -12.90
C GLU A 202 28.22 2.21 -11.89
N ARG A 203 28.68 3.01 -10.92
CA ARG A 203 29.60 2.58 -9.86
C ARG A 203 29.08 1.46 -8.93
N TYR A 204 27.76 1.25 -8.88
CA TYR A 204 27.10 0.28 -8.01
C TYR A 204 26.42 -0.87 -8.79
N ARG A 205 26.82 -1.13 -10.04
CA ARG A 205 26.22 -2.21 -10.85
C ARG A 205 26.87 -3.60 -10.65
N HIS A 206 27.77 -3.74 -9.69
CA HIS A 206 28.37 -5.04 -9.33
C HIS A 206 27.50 -5.76 -8.30
N VAL A 207 26.60 -6.64 -8.76
CA VAL A 207 25.61 -7.33 -7.91
C VAL A 207 26.23 -8.06 -6.71
N ALA A 208 27.38 -8.71 -6.89
CA ALA A 208 28.04 -9.47 -5.82
C ALA A 208 28.43 -8.63 -4.58
N ARG A 209 28.52 -7.30 -4.72
CA ARG A 209 28.86 -6.36 -3.63
C ARG A 209 27.63 -5.86 -2.88
N TRP A 210 26.43 -6.17 -3.38
CA TRP A 210 25.19 -5.81 -2.71
C TRP A 210 24.79 -6.85 -1.67
N ARG A 211 24.25 -6.33 -0.57
CA ARG A 211 23.58 -7.08 0.49
C ARG A 211 22.26 -6.42 0.85
N VAL A 212 21.27 -7.22 1.20
CA VAL A 212 19.98 -6.74 1.72
C VAL A 212 19.92 -7.08 3.20
N MET A 213 19.90 -6.05 4.04
CA MET A 213 19.81 -6.21 5.48
C MET A 213 18.36 -6.08 5.96
N LEU A 214 17.91 -7.05 6.76
CA LEU A 214 16.51 -7.32 7.08
C LEU A 214 16.34 -7.65 8.57
N GLY A 215 15.12 -7.53 9.09
CA GLY A 215 14.77 -7.99 10.43
C GLY A 215 15.28 -7.12 11.58
N SER A 216 15.73 -5.90 11.30
CA SER A 216 16.24 -4.95 12.29
C SER A 216 15.83 -3.52 11.98
N ILE A 217 15.63 -2.73 13.03
CA ILE A 217 15.53 -1.27 12.92
C ILE A 217 16.90 -0.58 12.90
N TYR A 218 18.01 -1.30 13.07
CA TYR A 218 19.34 -0.72 12.97
C TYR A 218 19.90 -0.95 11.57
N ASN A 219 20.60 0.04 11.00
CA ASN A 219 21.30 -0.11 9.72
C ASN A 219 22.71 -0.72 9.86
N THR A 220 23.09 -1.16 11.07
CA THR A 220 24.32 -1.88 11.39
C THR A 220 24.03 -3.31 11.89
N PRO A 221 24.92 -4.29 11.64
CA PRO A 221 24.69 -5.69 11.98
C PRO A 221 25.00 -5.97 13.47
N THR A 222 24.24 -5.38 14.38
CA THR A 222 24.51 -5.44 15.83
C THR A 222 23.52 -6.32 16.61
N HIS A 223 22.48 -6.86 15.98
CA HIS A 223 21.38 -7.57 16.66
C HIS A 223 21.18 -9.03 16.23
N LYS A 224 20.65 -9.86 17.13
CA LYS A 224 20.47 -11.32 16.93
C LYS A 224 19.50 -11.71 15.80
N ASN A 225 18.64 -10.81 15.36
CA ASN A 225 17.60 -11.08 14.34
C ASN A 225 17.95 -10.51 12.95
N VAL A 226 19.17 -9.98 12.76
CA VAL A 226 19.59 -9.42 11.48
C VAL A 226 19.84 -10.53 10.48
N VAL A 227 19.18 -10.44 9.32
CA VAL A 227 19.52 -11.26 8.14
C VAL A 227 20.24 -10.37 7.14
N SER A 228 21.40 -10.82 6.67
CA SER A 228 22.12 -10.21 5.55
C SER A 228 22.01 -11.15 4.35
N ALA A 229 21.12 -10.83 3.43
CA ALA A 229 20.83 -11.65 2.25
C ALA A 229 21.66 -11.21 1.04
N GLU A 230 22.11 -12.19 0.24
CA GLU A 230 22.83 -11.93 -0.99
C GLU A 230 21.88 -11.59 -2.14
N VAL A 231 22.28 -10.64 -2.99
CA VAL A 231 21.53 -10.28 -4.20
C VAL A 231 21.98 -11.16 -5.35
N GLN A 232 21.03 -11.77 -6.04
CA GLN A 232 21.27 -12.53 -7.28
C GLN A 232 21.11 -11.63 -8.51
N THR A 233 20.07 -10.81 -8.52
CA THR A 233 19.60 -10.11 -9.70
C THR A 233 19.08 -8.73 -9.35
N VAL A 234 19.35 -7.75 -10.21
CA VAL A 234 18.72 -6.41 -10.18
C VAL A 234 18.07 -6.18 -11.54
N VAL A 235 16.79 -5.86 -11.57
CA VAL A 235 16.07 -5.49 -12.80
C VAL A 235 15.56 -4.07 -12.66
N TYR A 236 16.01 -3.15 -13.51
CA TYR A 236 15.56 -1.77 -13.52
C TYR A 236 14.69 -1.47 -14.74
N HIS A 237 13.79 -0.50 -14.61
CA HIS A 237 12.92 -0.10 -15.72
C HIS A 237 13.74 0.55 -16.84
N SER A 238 13.65 0.02 -18.07
CA SER A 238 14.56 0.41 -19.17
C SER A 238 14.39 1.86 -19.65
N SER A 239 13.25 2.48 -19.32
CA SER A 239 12.95 3.89 -19.65
C SER A 239 13.18 4.85 -18.46
N TYR A 240 13.94 4.44 -17.45
CA TYR A 240 14.53 5.36 -16.49
C TYR A 240 15.82 5.93 -17.10
N LEU A 241 15.72 7.17 -17.61
CA LEU A 241 16.73 7.79 -18.46
C LEU A 241 18.08 8.07 -17.77
N PRO A 242 18.14 8.38 -16.46
CA PRO A 242 19.41 8.59 -15.75
C PRO A 242 20.35 7.38 -15.75
N PHE A 243 19.86 6.17 -16.09
CA PHE A 243 20.74 5.02 -16.30
C PHE A 243 21.50 5.04 -17.61
N VAL A 244 20.93 5.69 -18.62
CA VAL A 244 21.51 5.86 -19.96
C VAL A 244 22.46 7.05 -19.94
N ASP A 245 22.00 8.17 -19.39
CA ASP A 245 22.79 9.39 -19.24
C ASP A 245 22.46 10.06 -17.90
N PRO A 246 23.39 10.08 -16.93
CA PRO A 246 23.15 10.64 -15.60
C PRO A 246 22.96 12.16 -15.59
N SER A 247 23.17 12.86 -16.72
CA SER A 247 22.88 14.29 -16.86
C SER A 247 21.41 14.60 -17.18
N ILE A 248 20.61 13.58 -17.52
CA ILE A 248 19.18 13.75 -17.80
C ILE A 248 18.42 13.94 -16.49
N ASP A 249 17.75 15.08 -16.37
CA ASP A 249 16.91 15.45 -15.22
C ASP A 249 15.45 14.98 -15.40
N ASP A 250 15.27 13.71 -15.80
CA ASP A 250 13.96 13.05 -15.85
C ASP A 250 14.00 11.80 -14.97
N ASN A 251 13.48 11.94 -13.76
CA ASN A 251 13.42 10.84 -12.79
C ASN A 251 12.19 9.93 -12.98
N SER A 252 11.52 9.98 -14.13
CA SER A 252 10.35 9.14 -14.39
C SER A 252 10.67 7.66 -14.45
N ARG A 253 9.77 6.83 -13.91
CA ARG A 253 9.92 5.37 -13.83
C ARG A 253 11.14 4.92 -13.04
N ASP A 254 11.46 5.67 -12.00
CA ASP A 254 12.48 5.32 -11.02
C ASP A 254 12.02 4.13 -10.16
N ILE A 255 12.12 2.93 -10.73
CA ILE A 255 11.74 1.67 -10.10
C ILE A 255 12.66 0.53 -10.53
N ALA A 256 13.00 -0.31 -9.57
CA ALA A 256 13.73 -1.54 -9.76
C ALA A 256 13.18 -2.65 -8.86
N VAL A 257 13.43 -3.90 -9.23
CA VAL A 257 13.23 -5.08 -8.39
C VAL A 257 14.55 -5.81 -8.20
N LEU A 258 14.75 -6.39 -7.02
CA LEU A 258 15.89 -7.26 -6.72
C LEU A 258 15.41 -8.67 -6.40
N ALA A 259 16.13 -9.67 -6.89
CA ALA A 259 15.96 -11.06 -6.49
C ALA A 259 17.11 -11.46 -5.56
N LEU A 260 16.77 -12.12 -4.45
CA LEU A 260 17.73 -12.68 -3.50
C LEU A 260 18.20 -14.06 -3.95
N VAL A 261 19.43 -14.42 -3.60
CA VAL A 261 19.98 -15.77 -3.89
C VAL A 261 19.21 -16.86 -3.13
N THR A 262 18.95 -16.61 -1.85
CA THR A 262 18.24 -17.54 -0.96
C THR A 262 16.90 -16.94 -0.55
N PRO A 263 15.78 -17.69 -0.66
CA PRO A 263 14.49 -17.25 -0.15
C PRO A 263 14.53 -16.96 1.35
N LEU A 264 13.85 -15.88 1.75
CA LEU A 264 13.66 -15.46 3.11
C LEU A 264 12.69 -16.38 3.84
N GLN A 265 12.96 -16.59 5.13
CA GLN A 265 11.97 -17.11 6.06
C GLN A 265 11.22 -15.93 6.69
N PHE A 266 9.91 -15.92 6.54
CA PHE A 266 9.08 -14.90 7.17
C PHE A 266 9.00 -15.11 8.68
N THR A 267 9.15 -14.02 9.42
CA THR A 267 9.14 -13.98 10.89
C THR A 267 8.35 -12.75 11.34
N ASP A 268 8.20 -12.51 12.64
CA ASP A 268 7.53 -11.31 13.13
C ASP A 268 8.23 -9.99 12.75
N PHE A 269 9.50 -10.07 12.31
CA PHE A 269 10.31 -8.93 11.91
C PHE A 269 10.59 -8.87 10.40
N ILE A 270 10.20 -9.91 9.65
CA ILE A 270 10.43 -10.04 8.21
C ILE A 270 9.13 -10.52 7.57
N GLN A 271 8.40 -9.61 6.95
CA GLN A 271 7.12 -9.88 6.28
C GLN A 271 7.03 -9.05 5.01
N PRO A 272 6.37 -9.54 3.95
CA PRO A 272 6.18 -8.77 2.73
C PRO A 272 5.07 -7.72 2.92
N VAL A 273 5.21 -6.58 2.25
CA VAL A 273 4.12 -5.61 2.05
C VAL A 273 3.27 -6.02 0.85
N CYS A 274 1.98 -5.69 0.86
CA CYS A 274 1.15 -5.92 -0.31
C CYS A 274 1.43 -4.88 -1.40
N LEU A 275 1.14 -5.23 -2.65
CA LEU A 275 1.06 -4.26 -3.72
C LEU A 275 -0.35 -3.63 -3.75
N PRO A 276 -0.50 -2.45 -4.39
CA PRO A 276 -1.81 -1.88 -4.70
C PRO A 276 -2.68 -2.87 -5.49
N VAL A 277 -3.98 -2.91 -5.22
CA VAL A 277 -4.91 -3.68 -6.06
C VAL A 277 -4.95 -3.10 -7.47
N HIS A 278 -5.33 -3.91 -8.45
CA HIS A 278 -5.39 -3.44 -9.83
C HIS A 278 -6.39 -2.27 -9.97
N GLY A 279 -5.93 -1.16 -10.56
CA GLY A 279 -6.75 0.04 -10.70
C GLY A 279 -6.95 0.85 -9.42
N GLN A 280 -6.29 0.51 -8.30
CA GLN A 280 -6.33 1.32 -7.08
C GLN A 280 -5.82 2.74 -7.35
N ARG A 281 -6.68 3.72 -7.07
CA ARG A 281 -6.33 5.13 -7.16
C ARG A 281 -5.74 5.60 -5.83
N LEU A 282 -4.76 6.50 -5.93
CA LEU A 282 -4.34 7.29 -4.78
C LEU A 282 -5.44 8.30 -4.46
N VAL A 283 -5.70 8.52 -3.18
CA VAL A 283 -6.70 9.49 -2.71
C VAL A 283 -5.96 10.69 -2.15
N ASP A 284 -6.22 11.87 -2.70
CA ASP A 284 -5.62 13.11 -2.22
C ASP A 284 -5.97 13.35 -0.75
N GLY A 285 -4.97 13.75 0.05
CA GLY A 285 -5.09 13.92 1.50
C GLY A 285 -5.04 12.62 2.30
N GLN A 286 -5.03 11.45 1.67
CA GLN A 286 -4.84 10.18 2.37
C GLN A 286 -3.45 10.16 3.03
N MET A 287 -3.43 9.85 4.32
CA MET A 287 -2.19 9.69 5.07
C MET A 287 -1.50 8.38 4.67
N GLY A 288 -0.22 8.45 4.36
CA GLY A 288 0.67 7.28 4.28
C GLY A 288 1.89 7.47 5.17
N THR A 289 2.63 6.39 5.37
CA THR A 289 3.84 6.38 6.16
C THR A 289 5.04 6.05 5.29
N VAL A 290 6.07 6.88 5.40
CA VAL A 290 7.40 6.64 4.83
C VAL A 290 8.34 6.21 5.95
N THR A 291 9.25 5.29 5.63
CA THR A 291 10.25 4.79 6.57
C THR A 291 11.61 4.67 5.92
N GLY A 292 12.67 4.90 6.69
CA GLY A 292 14.04 4.73 6.21
C GLY A 292 15.12 5.19 7.20
N TRP A 293 16.38 5.04 6.78
CA TRP A 293 17.57 5.40 7.55
C TRP A 293 18.30 6.60 6.95
N GLY A 294 17.62 7.35 6.09
CA GLY A 294 18.15 8.55 5.47
C GLY A 294 18.54 9.61 6.48
N ASN A 295 19.12 10.69 5.95
CA ASN A 295 19.59 11.78 6.78
C ASN A 295 18.43 12.41 7.56
N THR A 296 18.59 12.61 8.86
CA THR A 296 17.58 13.27 9.72
C THR A 296 17.47 14.79 9.50
N GLY A 297 18.04 15.28 8.39
CA GLY A 297 18.08 16.66 7.94
C GLY A 297 18.94 16.76 6.68
N TYR A 298 18.75 17.79 5.84
CA TYR A 298 19.41 17.87 4.52
C TYR A 298 20.96 17.81 4.59
N TYR A 299 21.56 18.43 5.61
CA TYR A 299 23.00 18.35 5.91
C TYR A 299 23.30 17.42 7.11
N GLY A 300 22.36 16.55 7.47
CA GLY A 300 22.46 15.62 8.58
C GLY A 300 23.25 14.36 8.23
N THR A 301 23.33 13.45 9.20
CA THR A 301 23.87 12.11 9.02
C THR A 301 22.74 11.10 8.92
N LEU A 302 23.02 9.95 8.31
CA LEU A 302 22.11 8.80 8.30
C LEU A 302 21.65 8.46 9.72
N ALA A 303 20.37 8.12 9.86
CA ALA A 303 19.84 7.62 11.12
C ALA A 303 20.38 6.22 11.41
N ASN A 304 20.83 5.97 12.64
CA ASN A 304 21.24 4.62 13.05
C ASN A 304 20.01 3.73 13.29
N ILE A 305 18.92 4.31 13.80
CA ILE A 305 17.64 3.66 14.03
C ILE A 305 16.66 4.07 12.93
N LEU A 306 15.87 3.13 12.45
CA LEU A 306 14.86 3.33 11.42
C LEU A 306 13.90 4.44 11.86
N GLN A 307 13.67 5.42 10.99
CA GLN A 307 12.69 6.48 11.23
C GLN A 307 11.36 6.14 10.56
N GLU A 308 10.26 6.63 11.13
CA GLU A 308 8.94 6.60 10.51
C GLU A 308 8.33 8.01 10.46
N ALA A 309 7.66 8.35 9.36
CA ALA A 309 6.99 9.65 9.19
C ALA A 309 5.66 9.49 8.45
N THR A 310 4.59 10.04 9.00
CA THR A 310 3.26 10.00 8.38
C THR A 310 2.96 11.32 7.67
N VAL A 311 2.72 11.28 6.36
CA VAL A 311 2.47 12.46 5.52
C VAL A 311 1.28 12.22 4.57
N PRO A 312 0.50 13.26 4.22
CA PRO A 312 -0.61 13.14 3.29
C PRO A 312 -0.14 13.11 1.85
N ILE A 313 -0.87 12.39 1.00
CA ILE A 313 -0.75 12.50 -0.47
C ILE A 313 -1.22 13.89 -0.90
N ILE A 314 -0.45 14.53 -1.78
CA ILE A 314 -0.77 15.82 -2.38
C ILE A 314 -1.26 15.58 -3.81
N SER A 315 -2.30 16.30 -4.22
CA SER A 315 -2.87 16.18 -5.56
C SER A 315 -1.86 16.56 -6.65
N ASP A 316 -1.95 15.91 -7.81
CA ASP A 316 -1.07 16.19 -8.95
C ASP A 316 -1.15 17.68 -9.36
N VAL A 317 -2.33 18.30 -9.24
CA VAL A 317 -2.55 19.73 -9.55
C VAL A 317 -1.80 20.64 -8.58
N ALA A 318 -1.90 20.38 -7.28
CA ALA A 318 -1.19 21.18 -6.28
C ALA A 318 0.33 20.99 -6.39
N CYS A 319 0.78 19.74 -6.59
CA CYS A 319 2.20 19.47 -6.63
C CYS A 319 2.91 20.01 -7.89
N ASN A 320 2.18 20.14 -9.00
CA ASN A 320 2.69 20.76 -10.22
C ASN A 320 2.47 22.29 -10.29
N ALA A 321 1.94 22.91 -9.23
CA ALA A 321 1.81 24.36 -9.18
C ALA A 321 3.20 25.05 -9.27
N PRO A 322 3.28 26.31 -9.77
CA PRO A 322 4.55 27.00 -9.98
C PRO A 322 5.40 27.19 -8.71
N ASP A 323 4.77 27.27 -7.53
CA ASP A 323 5.44 27.38 -6.23
C ASP A 323 5.91 26.03 -5.66
N TYR A 324 5.43 24.93 -6.24
CA TYR A 324 5.85 23.56 -5.96
C TYR A 324 6.87 23.10 -7.02
N TYR A 325 6.54 22.11 -7.85
CA TYR A 325 7.48 21.53 -8.81
C TYR A 325 7.29 22.02 -10.24
N ASP A 326 6.39 22.98 -10.49
CA ASP A 326 6.25 23.65 -11.78
C ASP A 326 6.25 22.68 -12.99
N ASN A 327 5.28 21.77 -13.00
CA ASN A 327 5.09 20.75 -14.05
C ASN A 327 6.18 19.65 -14.17
N GLN A 328 7.10 19.52 -13.22
CA GLN A 328 8.09 18.43 -13.23
C GLN A 328 7.52 17.05 -12.81
N ILE A 329 6.35 17.00 -12.15
CA ILE A 329 5.77 15.74 -11.67
C ILE A 329 5.02 15.04 -12.79
N THR A 330 5.55 13.88 -13.21
CA THR A 330 4.96 13.09 -14.30
C THR A 330 3.87 12.13 -13.83
N THR A 331 3.11 11.56 -14.77
CA THR A 331 2.02 10.60 -14.46
C THR A 331 2.47 9.29 -13.78
N SER A 332 3.78 9.04 -13.75
CA SER A 332 4.41 7.91 -13.07
C SER A 332 4.85 8.24 -11.64
N MET A 333 4.67 9.48 -11.21
CA MET A 333 5.05 10.00 -9.91
C MET A 333 3.80 10.44 -9.12
N PHE A 334 3.99 10.72 -7.84
CA PHE A 334 3.06 11.50 -7.02
C PHE A 334 3.84 12.16 -5.88
N CYS A 335 3.22 13.13 -5.22
CA CYS A 335 3.82 13.82 -4.08
C CYS A 335 3.15 13.44 -2.78
N ALA A 336 3.93 13.40 -1.70
CA ALA A 336 3.40 13.30 -0.36
C ALA A 336 4.26 14.11 0.62
N GLY A 337 3.61 14.87 1.49
CA GLY A 337 4.30 15.80 2.38
C GLY A 337 3.37 16.83 3.00
N LEU A 338 3.91 17.63 3.91
CA LEU A 338 3.19 18.77 4.47
C LEU A 338 3.55 20.03 3.68
N GLU A 339 2.56 20.87 3.40
CA GLU A 339 2.80 22.14 2.69
C GLU A 339 3.84 23.02 3.41
N LYS A 340 3.82 23.05 4.74
CA LYS A 340 4.78 23.81 5.56
C LYS A 340 6.18 23.16 5.62
N GLY A 341 6.35 21.96 5.07
CA GLY A 341 7.55 21.15 5.24
C GLY A 341 7.65 20.58 6.66
N GLY A 342 8.87 20.42 7.16
CA GLY A 342 9.21 19.91 8.48
C GLY A 342 9.27 18.37 8.58
N ILE A 343 8.42 17.64 7.87
CA ILE A 343 8.41 16.18 7.82
C ILE A 343 8.49 15.73 6.36
N ASP A 344 9.53 14.96 6.02
CA ASP A 344 9.79 14.48 4.67
C ASP A 344 10.77 13.29 4.66
N ALA A 345 10.85 12.59 3.54
CA ALA A 345 11.96 11.68 3.25
C ALA A 345 13.21 12.49 2.86
N CYS A 346 14.40 11.89 3.03
CA CYS A 346 15.66 12.57 2.73
C CYS A 346 16.69 11.63 2.07
N GLN A 347 17.92 12.12 1.84
CA GLN A 347 18.97 11.31 1.22
C GLN A 347 19.24 10.04 2.05
N GLY A 348 19.21 8.89 1.39
CA GLY A 348 19.33 7.56 2.02
C GLY A 348 17.98 6.85 2.24
N ASP A 349 16.85 7.57 2.22
CA ASP A 349 15.53 6.94 2.24
C ASP A 349 15.09 6.43 0.86
N SER A 350 15.78 6.86 -0.19
CA SER A 350 15.62 6.44 -1.58
C SER A 350 15.35 4.94 -1.73
N GLY A 351 14.35 4.57 -2.52
CA GLY A 351 13.94 3.18 -2.68
C GLY A 351 13.08 2.62 -1.55
N GLY A 352 13.00 3.32 -0.41
CA GLY A 352 12.16 2.97 0.73
C GLY A 352 10.65 3.04 0.43
N PRO A 353 9.84 2.41 1.29
CA PRO A 353 8.40 2.34 1.12
C PRO A 353 7.69 3.66 1.47
N PHE A 354 6.67 4.00 0.68
CA PHE A 354 5.52 4.77 1.13
C PHE A 354 4.31 3.84 1.18
N VAL A 355 3.78 3.60 2.39
CA VAL A 355 2.70 2.64 2.62
C VAL A 355 1.48 3.28 3.29
N SER A 356 0.29 2.83 2.92
CA SER A 356 -0.93 3.16 3.65
C SER A 356 -1.76 1.90 3.88
N GLU A 357 -2.62 1.98 4.90
CA GLU A 357 -3.49 0.89 5.33
C GLU A 357 -4.87 1.04 4.69
N ASP A 358 -5.41 -0.07 4.17
CA ASP A 358 -6.79 -0.15 3.69
C ASP A 358 -7.49 -1.45 4.12
N CYS A 359 -8.81 -1.47 3.96
CA CYS A 359 -9.66 -2.63 4.23
C CYS A 359 -10.30 -3.20 2.95
N LEU A 360 -9.70 -2.96 1.77
CA LEU A 360 -10.27 -3.38 0.48
C LEU A 360 -10.43 -4.91 0.37
N SER A 361 -9.68 -5.66 1.17
CA SER A 361 -9.67 -7.14 1.21
C SER A 361 -10.46 -7.74 2.37
N LYS A 362 -11.45 -7.01 2.91
CA LYS A 362 -12.19 -7.31 4.16
C LYS A 362 -11.32 -7.38 5.43
N THR A 363 -10.00 -7.22 5.29
CA THR A 363 -9.03 -7.23 6.36
C THR A 363 -8.06 -6.08 6.16
N SER A 364 -7.55 -5.56 7.28
CA SER A 364 -6.58 -4.47 7.26
C SER A 364 -5.27 -4.94 6.64
N ARG A 365 -4.79 -4.23 5.63
CA ARG A 365 -3.51 -4.49 4.97
C ARG A 365 -2.81 -3.19 4.61
N TYR A 366 -1.50 -3.17 4.82
CA TYR A 366 -0.59 -2.15 4.31
C TYR A 366 -0.21 -2.45 2.87
N ARG A 367 -0.28 -1.42 2.02
CA ARG A 367 0.08 -1.51 0.61
C ARG A 367 1.16 -0.52 0.24
N LEU A 368 2.09 -0.95 -0.62
CA LEU A 368 3.18 -0.14 -1.15
C LEU A 368 2.68 0.77 -2.27
N HIS A 369 2.24 1.97 -1.90
CA HIS A 369 1.74 2.95 -2.87
C HIS A 369 2.85 3.72 -3.59
N GLY A 370 3.98 3.91 -2.91
CA GLY A 370 5.10 4.66 -3.45
C GLY A 370 6.45 4.06 -3.12
N VAL A 371 7.43 4.39 -3.96
CA VAL A 371 8.86 4.18 -3.71
C VAL A 371 9.50 5.57 -3.63
N VAL A 372 10.22 5.86 -2.55
CA VAL A 372 10.94 7.15 -2.37
C VAL A 372 11.88 7.36 -3.55
N SER A 373 11.75 8.48 -4.25
CA SER A 373 12.50 8.75 -5.48
C SER A 373 13.38 9.99 -5.36
N TRP A 374 12.80 11.18 -5.23
CA TRP A 374 13.55 12.44 -5.18
C TRP A 374 12.77 13.55 -4.47
N GLY A 375 13.41 14.72 -4.29
CA GLY A 375 12.80 15.94 -3.77
C GLY A 375 13.78 17.11 -3.82
N THR A 376 13.28 18.34 -3.77
CA THR A 376 14.15 19.53 -3.67
C THR A 376 14.47 19.81 -2.21
N GLY A 377 15.70 19.53 -1.80
CA GLY A 377 16.07 19.60 -0.39
C GLY A 377 15.47 18.44 0.41
N CYS A 378 15.27 18.65 1.71
CA CYS A 378 14.44 17.77 2.55
C CYS A 378 13.59 18.63 3.46
N ALA A 379 12.30 18.32 3.56
CA ALA A 379 11.38 18.95 4.50
C ALA A 379 11.23 20.48 4.33
N MET A 380 11.44 20.99 3.11
CA MET A 380 11.23 22.40 2.78
C MET A 380 9.75 22.69 2.53
N ALA A 381 9.31 23.90 2.86
CA ALA A 381 7.96 24.33 2.55
C ALA A 381 7.71 24.27 1.03
N LYS A 382 6.55 23.71 0.65
CA LYS A 382 6.11 23.52 -0.75
C LYS A 382 7.04 22.69 -1.63
N LYS A 383 8.00 21.95 -1.05
CA LYS A 383 8.84 20.96 -1.75
C LYS A 383 8.66 19.59 -1.09
N PRO A 384 7.47 18.96 -1.23
CA PRO A 384 7.21 17.65 -0.65
C PRO A 384 8.04 16.56 -1.34
N GLY A 385 8.28 15.43 -0.67
CA GLY A 385 8.90 14.28 -1.30
C GLY A 385 8.12 13.76 -2.51
N VAL A 386 8.85 13.31 -3.52
CA VAL A 386 8.33 12.74 -4.77
C VAL A 386 8.59 11.24 -4.78
N TYR A 387 7.55 10.48 -5.12
CA TYR A 387 7.52 9.03 -5.05
C TYR A 387 7.13 8.44 -6.39
N THR A 388 7.74 7.31 -6.76
CA THR A 388 7.29 6.53 -7.91
C THR A 388 5.95 5.87 -7.59
N LYS A 389 4.94 6.06 -8.45
CA LYS A 389 3.57 5.56 -8.29
C LYS A 389 3.48 4.08 -8.62
N VAL A 390 3.61 3.21 -7.62
CA VAL A 390 3.74 1.73 -7.80
C VAL A 390 2.58 1.11 -8.58
N SER A 391 1.35 1.64 -8.44
CA SER A 391 0.20 1.14 -9.19
C SER A 391 0.35 1.23 -10.72
N ARG A 392 1.24 2.10 -11.23
CA ARG A 392 1.57 2.20 -12.66
C ARG A 392 2.50 1.08 -13.16
N PHE A 393 3.14 0.36 -12.24
CA PHE A 393 4.20 -0.60 -12.55
C PHE A 393 3.84 -2.05 -12.18
N LEU A 394 2.61 -2.33 -11.72
CA LEU A 394 2.22 -3.69 -11.31
C LEU A 394 2.48 -4.75 -12.39
N PRO A 395 2.08 -4.57 -13.67
CA PRO A 395 2.37 -5.56 -14.71
C PRO A 395 3.87 -5.74 -14.95
N TRP A 396 4.63 -4.64 -14.89
CA TRP A 396 6.09 -4.64 -15.03
C TRP A 396 6.78 -5.40 -13.88
N ILE A 397 6.36 -5.18 -12.63
CA ILE A 397 6.88 -5.90 -11.46
C ILE A 397 6.66 -7.41 -11.65
N SER A 398 5.42 -7.83 -11.94
CA SER A 398 5.08 -9.25 -12.12
C SER A 398 5.83 -9.88 -13.29
N ALA A 399 5.97 -9.17 -14.41
CA ALA A 399 6.73 -9.66 -15.56
C ALA A 399 8.23 -9.76 -15.30
N ALA A 400 8.81 -8.80 -14.56
CA ALA A 400 10.22 -8.84 -14.18
C ALA A 400 10.50 -10.04 -13.28
N MET A 401 9.63 -10.28 -12.30
CA MET A 401 9.73 -11.43 -11.40
C MET A 401 9.69 -12.76 -12.16
N ARG A 402 8.77 -12.91 -13.12
CA ARG A 402 8.68 -14.13 -13.93
C ARG A 402 9.87 -14.32 -14.88
N THR A 403 10.34 -13.25 -15.51
CA THR A 403 11.37 -13.32 -16.56
C THR A 403 12.77 -13.55 -16.01
N TYR A 404 13.05 -13.01 -14.81
CA TYR A 404 14.40 -12.96 -14.24
C TYR A 404 14.56 -13.77 -12.94
N ASP A 405 13.64 -14.68 -12.63
CA ASP A 405 13.65 -15.49 -11.40
C ASP A 405 14.94 -16.30 -11.18
N THR A 406 15.61 -16.68 -12.25
CA THR A 406 16.84 -17.50 -12.21
C THR A 406 18.02 -16.88 -12.94
N THR A 407 17.92 -15.61 -13.34
CA THR A 407 18.91 -14.96 -14.22
C THR A 407 19.76 -13.96 -13.42
N PRO A 408 21.02 -14.27 -13.05
CA PRO A 408 21.84 -13.38 -12.23
C PRO A 408 22.27 -12.10 -12.97
N GLY A 409 22.66 -11.07 -12.22
CA GLY A 409 23.24 -9.84 -12.76
C GLY A 409 22.29 -8.65 -12.82
N VAL A 410 22.71 -7.58 -13.50
CA VAL A 410 21.91 -6.35 -13.68
C VAL A 410 21.25 -6.37 -15.05
N HIS A 411 19.93 -6.24 -15.09
CA HIS A 411 19.13 -6.31 -16.30
C HIS A 411 18.26 -5.07 -16.43
N LYS A 412 17.97 -4.72 -17.69
CA LYS A 412 16.97 -3.71 -18.03
C LYS A 412 15.74 -4.40 -18.59
N MET A 413 14.55 -3.95 -18.19
CA MET A 413 13.31 -4.46 -18.76
C MET A 413 12.39 -3.32 -19.19
N SER A 414 11.92 -3.39 -20.43
CA SER A 414 10.93 -2.46 -20.96
C SER A 414 9.54 -2.72 -20.38
N ARG A 415 8.63 -1.78 -20.65
CA ARG A 415 7.22 -1.95 -20.34
C ARG A 415 6.65 -3.17 -21.09
N THR A 416 5.83 -3.95 -20.39
CA THR A 416 4.92 -4.96 -20.96
C THR A 416 3.60 -4.36 -21.35
#